data_AF-A0A1M6S789-F1
#
_entry.id   AF-A0A1M6S789-F1
#
_cell.length_a   1.000
_cell.length_b   1.000
_cell.length_c   1.000
_cell.angle_alpha   90.00
_cell.angle_beta   90.00
_cell.angle_gamma   90.00
#
_symmetry.space_group_name_H-M   'P 1'
#
loop_
_entity.id
_entity.type
_entity.pdbx_description
1 polymer ?
#
loop_
_entity_poly.entity_id
_entity_poly.type
_entity_poly.pdbx_seq_one_letter_code
_entity_poly.pdbx_strand_id
1 'polypeptide(L)'
;MGIGAREILILLVIALLLFGAKKLPDLARSLGRSARILKAESKGLVENEEEQNQKAQQEQQQAQAQAQQPQPAPQPQQQAHQPQQAQSYPQLPPGQRIVNEAGEPQPYNNQQ
;
A
#
# COMPACT_ATOMS: atom_id res chain seq x y z
N MET A 1 -3.25 -44.37 -3.20
CA MET A 1 -4.52 -44.46 -3.96
C MET A 1 -5.08 -43.06 -4.11
N GLY A 2 -5.02 -42.50 -5.32
CA GLY A 2 -5.48 -41.14 -5.58
C GLY A 2 -6.98 -41.10 -5.79
N ILE A 3 -7.61 -39.97 -5.47
CA ILE A 3 -9.01 -39.73 -5.78
C ILE A 3 -9.19 -39.80 -7.30
N GLY A 4 -9.92 -40.81 -7.76
CA GLY A 4 -10.20 -40.99 -9.17
C GLY A 4 -11.31 -40.05 -9.63
N ALA A 5 -11.47 -39.92 -10.96
CA ALA A 5 -12.57 -39.16 -11.54
C ALA A 5 -13.95 -39.64 -11.03
N ARG A 6 -14.07 -40.93 -10.68
CA ARG A 6 -15.28 -41.53 -10.11
C ARG A 6 -15.60 -40.99 -8.72
N GLU A 7 -14.63 -40.95 -7.81
CA GLU A 7 -14.81 -40.38 -6.47
C GLU A 7 -15.18 -38.90 -6.54
N ILE A 8 -14.53 -38.12 -7.41
CA ILE A 8 -14.88 -36.70 -7.61
C ILE A 8 -16.34 -36.55 -8.06
N LEU A 9 -16.79 -37.37 -9.01
CA LEU A 9 -18.18 -37.36 -9.48
C LEU A 9 -19.17 -37.64 -8.35
N ILE A 10 -18.87 -38.64 -7.50
CA ILE A 10 -19.73 -38.98 -6.36
C ILE A 10 -19.82 -37.82 -5.37
N LEU A 11 -18.70 -37.18 -5.03
CA LEU A 11 -18.68 -36.01 -4.14
C LEU A 11 -19.47 -34.84 -4.73
N LEU A 12 -19.36 -34.62 -6.05
CA LEU A 12 -20.10 -33.58 -6.75
C LEU A 12 -21.61 -33.84 -6.71
N VAL A 13 -22.04 -35.09 -6.88
CA VAL A 13 -23.45 -35.48 -6.72
C VAL A 13 -23.94 -35.24 -5.30
N ILE A 14 -23.17 -35.62 -4.28
CA ILE A 14 -23.53 -35.37 -2.87
C ILE A 14 -23.65 -33.86 -2.61
N ALA A 15 -22.67 -33.06 -3.05
CA ALA A 15 -22.72 -31.61 -2.92
C ALA A 15 -23.93 -31.00 -3.66
N LEU A 16 -24.29 -31.52 -4.84
CA LEU A 16 -25.48 -31.12 -5.58
C LEU A 16 -26.78 -31.47 -4.86
N LEU A 17 -26.84 -32.58 -4.12
CA LEU A 17 -28.01 -32.94 -3.32
C LEU A 17 -28.15 -32.04 -2.08
N LEU A 18 -27.04 -31.68 -1.44
CA LEU A 18 -27.04 -30.81 -0.26
C LEU A 18 -27.32 -29.34 -0.59
N PHE A 19 -26.64 -28.81 -1.60
CA PHE A 19 -26.70 -27.40 -1.97
C PHE A 19 -27.69 -27.12 -3.11
N GLY A 20 -27.97 -28.09 -3.97
CA GLY A 20 -28.82 -27.95 -5.15
C GLY A 20 -28.06 -27.47 -6.39
N ALA A 21 -28.51 -27.92 -7.57
CA ALA A 21 -27.90 -27.58 -8.87
C ALA A 21 -27.88 -26.08 -9.19
N LYS A 22 -28.77 -25.28 -8.59
CA LYS A 22 -28.79 -23.82 -8.76
C LYS A 22 -27.82 -23.08 -7.85
N LYS A 23 -27.38 -23.65 -6.72
CA LYS A 23 -26.52 -22.96 -5.74
C LYS A 23 -25.03 -23.09 -6.05
N LEU A 24 -24.56 -24.25 -6.52
CA LEU A 24 -23.16 -24.42 -6.94
C LEU A 24 -22.68 -23.38 -7.97
N PRO A 25 -23.39 -23.11 -9.09
CA PRO A 25 -22.94 -22.12 -10.07
C PRO A 25 -22.99 -20.69 -9.52
N ASP A 26 -23.88 -20.40 -8.59
CA ASP A 26 -23.99 -19.10 -7.91
C ASP A 26 -22.77 -18.87 -7.01
N LEU A 27 -22.46 -19.85 -6.14
CA LEU A 27 -21.27 -19.85 -5.28
C LEU A 27 -19.97 -19.77 -6.09
N ALA A 28 -19.85 -20.54 -7.18
CA ALA A 28 -18.69 -20.48 -8.05
C ALA A 28 -18.53 -19.10 -8.71
N ARG A 29 -19.64 -18.46 -9.12
CA ARG A 29 -19.60 -17.11 -9.70
C ARG A 29 -19.23 -16.05 -8.68
N SER A 30 -19.74 -16.12 -7.45
CA SER A 30 -19.41 -15.15 -6.40
C SER A 30 -17.96 -15.29 -5.95
N LEU A 31 -17.49 -16.52 -5.70
CA LEU A 31 -16.09 -16.82 -5.39
C LEU A 31 -15.15 -16.42 -6.54
N GLY A 32 -15.55 -16.68 -7.79
CA GLY A 32 -14.77 -16.32 -8.97
C GLY A 32 -14.61 -14.81 -9.15
N ARG A 33 -15.64 -14.02 -8.84
CA ARG A 33 -15.54 -12.54 -8.84
C ARG A 33 -14.57 -12.06 -7.77
N SER A 34 -14.68 -12.55 -6.54
CA SER A 34 -13.76 -12.19 -5.45
C SER A 34 -12.32 -12.59 -5.79
N ALA A 35 -12.10 -13.82 -6.27
CA ALA A 35 -10.78 -14.29 -6.67
C ALA A 35 -10.19 -13.49 -7.83
N ARG A 36 -11.01 -13.03 -8.79
CA ARG A 36 -10.55 -12.18 -9.90
C ARG A 36 -10.07 -10.82 -9.40
N ILE A 37 -10.79 -10.20 -8.49
CA ILE A 37 -10.41 -8.92 -7.89
C ILE A 37 -9.10 -9.09 -7.13
N LEU A 38 -9.01 -10.08 -6.25
CA LEU A 38 -7.79 -10.39 -5.50
C LEU A 38 -6.60 -10.64 -6.44
N LYS A 39 -6.79 -11.42 -7.51
CA LYS A 39 -5.73 -11.70 -8.49
C LYS A 39 -5.29 -10.46 -9.27
N ALA A 40 -6.21 -9.53 -9.56
CA ALA A 40 -5.88 -8.28 -10.25
C ALA A 40 -5.05 -7.35 -9.35
N GLU A 41 -5.46 -7.18 -8.09
CA GLU A 41 -4.70 -6.43 -7.09
C GLU A 41 -3.31 -7.07 -6.86
N SER A 42 -3.25 -8.40 -6.69
CA SER A 42 -1.99 -9.13 -6.53
C SER A 42 -1.06 -9.01 -7.75
N LYS A 43 -1.59 -8.95 -8.98
CA LYS A 43 -0.77 -8.76 -10.18
C LYS A 43 -0.15 -7.36 -10.20
N GLY A 44 -0.89 -6.34 -9.78
CA GLY A 44 -0.37 -4.97 -9.70
C GLY A 44 0.81 -4.82 -8.72
N LEU A 45 0.80 -5.59 -7.62
CA LEU A 45 1.92 -5.66 -6.67
C LEU A 45 3.17 -6.31 -7.30
N VAL A 46 3.00 -7.48 -7.94
CA VAL A 46 4.10 -8.21 -8.58
C VAL A 46 4.70 -7.44 -9.76
N GLU A 47 3.86 -6.77 -10.56
CA GLU A 47 4.30 -5.97 -11.71
C GLU A 47 5.04 -4.69 -11.26
N ASN A 48 4.61 -4.06 -10.15
CA ASN A 48 5.35 -2.94 -9.54
C ASN A 48 6.71 -3.35 -8.97
N GLU A 49 6.87 -4.57 -8.45
CA GLU A 49 8.18 -5.08 -8.00
C GLU A 49 9.15 -5.28 -9.18
N GLU A 50 8.66 -5.72 -10.33
CA GLU A 50 9.46 -5.87 -11.56
C GLU A 50 9.82 -4.53 -12.21
N GLU A 51 8.90 -3.55 -12.18
CA GLU A 51 9.14 -2.19 -12.67
C GLU A 51 10.04 -1.37 -11.74
N GLN A 52 9.89 -1.49 -10.40
CA GLN A 52 10.79 -0.83 -9.43
C GLN A 52 12.22 -1.35 -9.54
N ASN A 53 12.42 -2.64 -9.79
CA ASN A 53 13.76 -3.22 -9.93
C ASN A 53 14.47 -2.69 -11.21
N GLN A 54 13.73 -2.53 -12.30
CA GLN A 54 14.24 -1.93 -13.54
C GLN A 54 14.54 -0.43 -13.37
N LYS A 55 13.69 0.32 -12.66
CA LYS A 55 13.90 1.76 -12.38
C LYS A 55 15.10 2.01 -11.48
N ALA A 56 15.27 1.18 -10.44
CA ALA A 56 16.41 1.25 -9.53
C ALA A 56 17.76 1.00 -10.24
N GLN A 57 17.81 0.08 -11.21
CA GLN A 57 19.02 -0.15 -12.02
C GLN A 57 19.37 1.03 -12.95
N GLN A 58 18.35 1.72 -13.46
CA GLN A 58 18.53 2.87 -14.35
C GLN A 58 18.98 4.13 -13.58
N GLU A 59 18.45 4.34 -12.37
CA GLU A 59 18.86 5.45 -11.48
C GLU A 59 20.31 5.27 -10.96
N GLN A 60 20.75 4.04 -10.74
CA GLN A 60 22.12 3.74 -10.29
C GLN A 60 23.17 3.97 -11.40
N GLN A 61 22.81 3.77 -12.68
CA GLN A 61 23.67 4.09 -13.83
C GLN A 61 23.75 5.60 -14.11
N GLN A 62 22.67 6.35 -13.84
CA GLN A 62 22.66 7.81 -14.02
C GLN A 62 23.41 8.55 -12.90
N ALA A 63 23.41 8.02 -11.67
CA ALA A 63 24.16 8.58 -10.53
C ALA A 63 25.69 8.50 -10.72
N GLN A 64 26.21 7.46 -11.39
CA GLN A 64 27.66 7.35 -11.68
C GLN A 64 28.15 8.33 -12.76
N ALA A 65 27.27 8.80 -13.65
CA ALA A 65 27.63 9.75 -14.71
C ALA A 65 27.75 11.21 -14.21
N GLN A 66 27.12 11.56 -13.08
CA GLN A 66 27.16 12.92 -12.52
C GLN A 66 28.33 13.16 -11.55
N ALA A 67 29.06 12.13 -11.14
CA ALA A 67 30.18 12.23 -10.19
C ALA A 67 31.50 12.77 -10.79
N GLN A 68 31.53 13.18 -12.07
CA GLN A 68 32.75 13.69 -12.74
C GLN A 68 32.75 15.21 -12.96
N GLN A 69 31.81 15.97 -12.40
CA GLN A 69 31.87 17.43 -12.46
C GLN A 69 32.60 17.99 -11.22
N PRO A 70 33.69 18.78 -11.39
CA PRO A 70 34.35 19.44 -10.27
C PRO A 70 33.41 20.50 -9.67
N GLN A 71 32.83 20.19 -8.52
CA GLN A 71 32.07 21.14 -7.71
C GLN A 71 33.02 22.13 -7.02
N PRO A 72 32.78 23.45 -7.09
CA PRO A 72 33.46 24.42 -6.23
C PRO A 72 33.09 24.14 -4.76
N ALA A 73 34.09 24.08 -3.89
CA ALA A 73 33.96 23.69 -2.48
C ALA A 73 32.87 24.49 -1.71
N PRO A 74 32.01 23.83 -0.92
CA PRO A 74 31.16 24.50 0.05
C PRO A 74 32.03 25.04 1.20
N GLN A 75 31.92 26.34 1.47
CA GLN A 75 32.51 26.96 2.65
C GLN A 75 31.85 26.39 3.93
N PRO A 76 32.60 26.18 5.02
CA PRO A 76 32.06 25.68 6.28
C PRO A 76 31.20 26.75 6.97
N GLN A 77 29.88 26.65 6.81
CA GLN A 77 28.94 27.34 7.70
C GLN A 77 28.92 26.61 9.04
N GLN A 78 29.74 27.09 9.98
CA GLN A 78 29.58 26.86 11.40
C GLN A 78 28.28 27.52 11.85
N GLN A 79 27.18 26.77 11.87
CA GLN A 79 25.96 27.19 12.54
C GLN A 79 25.73 26.25 13.72
N ALA A 80 25.93 26.84 14.91
CA ALA A 80 25.90 26.18 16.19
C ALA A 80 24.60 25.41 16.42
N HIS A 81 24.79 24.15 16.82
CA HIS A 81 23.81 23.27 17.45
C HIS A 81 22.93 24.02 18.46
N GLN A 82 21.61 24.00 18.26
CA GLN A 82 20.64 24.15 19.35
C GLN A 82 19.85 22.84 19.46
N PRO A 83 19.75 22.23 20.66
CA PRO A 83 18.89 21.08 20.88
C PRO A 83 17.47 21.58 21.17
N GLN A 84 16.57 21.53 20.19
CA GLN A 84 15.14 21.71 20.45
C GLN A 84 14.41 20.38 20.29
N GLN A 85 14.07 19.88 21.48
CA GLN A 85 13.48 18.61 21.79
C GLN A 85 12.04 18.54 21.27
N ALA A 86 11.69 17.38 20.73
CA ALA A 86 10.36 16.77 20.66
C ALA A 86 9.14 17.70 20.80
N GLN A 87 8.49 18.01 19.66
CA GLN A 87 7.03 18.05 19.58
C GLN A 87 6.59 18.03 18.11
N SER A 88 6.43 16.82 17.59
CA SER A 88 5.81 16.53 16.30
C SER A 88 4.32 16.86 16.34
N TYR A 89 3.96 18.10 16.05
CA TYR A 89 2.59 18.44 15.68
C TYR A 89 2.41 18.18 14.18
N PRO A 90 1.33 17.50 13.76
CA PRO A 90 0.89 17.51 12.38
C PRO A 90 0.64 18.97 11.97
N GLN A 91 1.38 19.47 10.99
CA GLN A 91 1.13 20.79 10.43
C GLN A 91 -0.22 20.77 9.71
N LEU A 92 -1.23 21.45 10.24
CA LEU A 92 -2.55 21.51 9.60
C LEU A 92 -2.42 22.21 8.24
N PRO A 93 -3.14 21.72 7.20
CA PRO A 93 -3.14 22.37 5.91
C PRO A 93 -3.66 23.82 6.03
N PRO A 94 -3.15 24.74 5.20
CA PRO A 94 -3.53 26.14 5.25
C PRO A 94 -5.06 26.29 5.11
N GLY A 95 -5.68 27.00 6.05
CA GLY A 95 -7.13 27.25 6.07
C GLY A 95 -7.93 26.40 7.06
N GLN A 96 -7.35 25.39 7.70
CA GLN A 96 -8.03 24.63 8.76
C GLN A 96 -7.71 25.20 10.15
N ARG A 97 -8.74 25.59 10.90
CA ARG A 97 -8.65 26.01 12.31
C ARG A 97 -9.35 24.98 13.19
N ILE A 98 -8.77 24.67 14.34
CA ILE A 98 -9.41 23.79 15.34
C ILE A 98 -10.56 24.58 15.97
N VAL A 99 -11.79 24.07 15.85
CA VAL A 99 -12.99 24.68 16.43
C VAL A 99 -13.56 23.79 17.55
N ASN A 100 -14.12 24.40 18.60
CA ASN A 100 -14.88 23.65 19.61
C ASN A 100 -16.27 23.26 19.07
N GLU A 101 -17.04 22.50 19.86
CA GLU A 101 -18.41 22.07 19.51
C GLU A 101 -19.37 23.24 19.25
N ALA A 102 -19.02 24.46 19.71
CA ALA A 102 -19.74 25.70 19.43
C ALA A 102 -19.28 26.43 18.14
N GLY A 103 -18.32 25.87 17.39
CA GLY A 103 -17.81 26.42 16.14
C GLY A 103 -16.77 27.54 16.29
N GLU A 104 -16.27 27.77 17.50
CA GLU A 104 -15.32 28.84 17.79
C GLU A 104 -13.86 28.36 17.69
N PRO A 105 -12.95 29.16 17.11
CA PRO A 105 -11.54 28.79 17.00
C PRO A 105 -10.91 28.73 18.39
N GLN A 106 -10.48 27.54 18.82
CA GLN A 106 -9.80 27.34 20.09
C GLN A 106 -8.30 27.64 19.94
N PRO A 107 -7.70 28.51 20.78
CA PRO A 107 -6.25 28.68 20.80
C PRO A 107 -5.59 27.39 21.30
N TYR A 108 -4.48 27.02 20.67
CA TYR A 108 -3.66 25.88 21.07
C TYR A 108 -3.08 26.13 22.48
N ASN A 109 -3.73 25.62 23.52
CA ASN A 109 -3.34 25.85 24.91
C ASN A 109 -2.33 24.80 25.37
N ASN A 110 -1.07 25.18 25.47
CA ASN A 110 0.05 24.37 25.95
C ASN A 110 0.34 24.57 27.45
N GLN A 111 -0.67 24.92 28.26
CA GLN A 111 -0.49 25.07 29.71
C GLN A 111 -1.17 23.94 30.49
N GLN A 112 -0.29 23.00 30.87
CA GLN A 112 -0.33 21.96 31.91
C GLN A 112 -1.33 20.81 31.76
#